data_AF-R4LPC3-F1
#
_entry.id   AF-R4LPC3-F1
#
_cell.length_a   1.000
_cell.length_b   1.000
_cell.length_c   1.000
_cell.angle_alpha   90.00
_cell.angle_beta   90.00
_cell.angle_gamma   90.00
#
_symmetry.space_group_name_H-M   'P 1'
#
loop_
_entity.id
_entity.type
_entity.pdbx_description
1 polymer ?
#
loop_
_entity_poly.entity_id
_entity_poly.type
_entity_poly.pdbx_seq_one_letter_code
_entity_poly.pdbx_strand_id
1 'polypeptide(L)'
;MWAVAFAVGTYFIGVPTSDPLIAFGWLWLATIAWRNDRPWREHLLFLRDWLPISLLLVLYNISRGYADDLFDAHVYPMIHADEGMFGWATGGKVPTVWLQEHLYHAGHVQWWEVVVSLVYVSHFLAVPTIGVLLWVRRREQWARFMRRWFTLSVAGLITYFLYPAAPPWWASEYGQLPEHVDRISTNGWNAIGLHSAGNTLNALQVEASNPVAAMPSLHTAYAMMAVAFFLPMVAKRWWPLLLAYPVAMTFTLVYSGEHYVIDVLVGWAYVAAVFLIVGLAERYVKLLR
;
A
#
# COMPACT_ATOMS: atom_id res chain seq x y z
N MET A 1 -19.41 24.73 -2.52
CA MET A 1 -18.08 25.26 -2.92
C MET A 1 -17.01 24.19 -2.92
N TRP A 2 -16.69 23.55 -1.79
CA TRP A 2 -15.59 22.55 -1.75
C TRP A 2 -15.81 21.27 -2.55
N ALA A 3 -17.04 20.75 -2.62
CA ALA A 3 -17.36 19.64 -3.52
C ALA A 3 -17.21 20.01 -5.01
N VAL A 4 -17.48 21.27 -5.36
CA VAL A 4 -17.30 21.81 -6.72
C VAL A 4 -15.82 22.04 -7.00
N ALA A 5 -15.05 22.57 -6.04
CA ALA A 5 -13.60 22.70 -6.16
C ALA A 5 -12.90 21.34 -6.25
N PHE A 6 -13.40 20.34 -5.52
CA PHE A 6 -12.95 18.95 -5.62
C PHE A 6 -13.26 18.38 -7.01
N ALA A 7 -14.50 18.49 -7.50
CA ALA A 7 -14.89 18.01 -8.82
C ALA A 7 -14.15 18.72 -9.98
N VAL A 8 -13.92 20.03 -9.85
CA VAL A 8 -13.16 20.83 -10.84
C VAL A 8 -11.68 20.46 -10.79
N GLY A 9 -11.08 20.33 -9.61
CA GLY A 9 -9.69 19.93 -9.51
C GLY A 9 -9.47 18.50 -9.97
N THR A 10 -10.36 17.54 -9.67
CA THR A 10 -10.21 16.17 -10.18
C THR A 10 -10.33 16.11 -11.70
N TYR A 11 -11.16 16.99 -12.29
CA TYR A 11 -11.29 17.12 -13.75
C TYR A 11 -10.02 17.69 -14.41
N PHE A 12 -9.35 18.67 -13.80
CA PHE A 12 -8.17 19.32 -14.40
C PHE A 12 -6.81 18.74 -13.99
N ILE A 13 -6.70 18.18 -12.79
CA ILE A 13 -5.44 17.70 -12.18
C ILE A 13 -5.37 16.16 -12.20
N GLY A 14 -6.49 15.48 -12.45
CA GLY A 14 -6.61 14.03 -12.36
C GLY A 14 -6.99 13.54 -10.96
N VAL A 15 -7.26 12.25 -10.87
CA VAL A 15 -7.62 11.57 -9.61
C VAL A 15 -6.35 11.41 -8.75
N PRO A 16 -6.41 11.66 -7.42
CA PRO A 16 -5.23 11.63 -6.53
C PRO A 16 -4.77 10.20 -6.23
N THR A 17 -4.28 9.47 -7.23
CA THR A 17 -4.04 8.02 -7.07
C THR A 17 -2.61 7.57 -7.37
N SER A 18 -1.77 8.38 -8.03
CA SER A 18 -0.43 7.94 -8.47
C SER A 18 0.73 8.86 -8.11
N ASP A 19 0.51 10.18 -8.09
CA ASP A 19 1.54 11.15 -7.70
C ASP A 19 1.36 11.52 -6.21
N PRO A 20 2.34 11.19 -5.33
CA PRO A 20 2.34 11.59 -3.94
C PRO A 20 2.13 13.10 -3.76
N LEU A 21 2.71 13.95 -4.62
CA LEU A 21 2.58 15.41 -4.52
C LEU A 21 1.15 15.86 -4.77
N ILE A 22 0.49 15.28 -5.79
CA ILE A 22 -0.93 15.57 -6.07
C ILE A 22 -1.79 15.09 -4.90
N ALA A 23 -1.56 13.87 -4.39
CA ALA A 23 -2.28 13.34 -3.24
C ALA A 23 -2.11 14.21 -1.98
N PHE A 24 -0.88 14.62 -1.65
CA PHE A 24 -0.63 15.51 -0.51
C PHE A 24 -1.21 16.91 -0.72
N GLY A 25 -1.19 17.44 -1.95
CA GLY A 25 -1.84 18.69 -2.32
C GLY A 25 -3.34 18.64 -2.05
N TRP A 26 -4.01 17.56 -2.45
CA TRP A 26 -5.42 17.33 -2.17
C TRP A 26 -5.72 17.22 -0.68
N LEU A 27 -4.93 16.45 0.07
CA LEU A 27 -5.07 16.34 1.51
C LEU A 27 -4.89 17.69 2.20
N TRP A 28 -3.91 18.49 1.75
CA TRP A 28 -3.67 19.83 2.27
C TRP A 28 -4.87 20.75 2.03
N LEU A 29 -5.37 20.80 0.78
CA LEU A 29 -6.58 21.56 0.43
C LEU A 29 -7.80 21.12 1.24
N ALA A 30 -7.98 19.82 1.46
CA ALA A 30 -9.05 19.29 2.30
C ALA A 30 -8.90 19.77 3.76
N THR A 31 -7.68 19.86 4.30
CA THR A 31 -7.48 20.43 5.65
C THR A 31 -7.77 21.93 5.72
N ILE A 32 -7.48 22.69 4.66
CA ILE A 32 -7.83 24.11 4.55
C ILE A 32 -9.35 24.27 4.50
N ALA A 33 -10.02 23.44 3.69
CA ALA A 33 -11.46 23.43 3.55
C ALA A 33 -12.18 23.14 4.87
N TRP A 34 -11.67 22.15 5.62
CA TRP A 34 -12.24 21.73 6.89
C TRP A 34 -11.99 22.72 8.04
N ARG A 35 -10.86 23.44 8.01
CA ARG A 35 -10.46 24.40 9.05
C ARG A 35 -10.20 25.79 8.48
N ASN A 36 -11.17 26.32 7.73
CA ASN A 36 -11.05 27.63 7.10
C ASN A 36 -11.05 28.80 8.11
N ASP A 37 -11.40 28.52 9.37
CA ASP A 37 -11.36 29.43 10.51
C ASP A 37 -9.94 29.71 11.02
N ARG A 38 -8.96 28.89 10.61
CA ARG A 38 -7.59 28.93 11.14
C ARG A 38 -6.70 29.90 10.37
N PRO A 39 -5.71 30.53 11.05
CA PRO A 39 -4.80 31.44 10.39
C PRO A 39 -3.93 30.70 9.38
N TRP A 40 -3.59 31.36 8.26
CA TRP A 40 -2.78 30.78 7.17
C TRP A 40 -1.49 30.09 7.63
N ARG A 41 -0.85 30.63 8.68
CA ARG A 41 0.37 30.05 9.28
C ARG A 41 0.17 28.62 9.79
N GLU A 42 -1.01 28.26 10.30
CA GLU A 42 -1.31 26.89 10.74
C GLU A 42 -1.44 25.92 9.55
N HIS A 43 -1.90 26.40 8.39
CA HIS A 43 -1.96 25.59 7.18
C HIS A 43 -0.57 25.33 6.60
N LEU A 44 0.38 26.26 6.74
CA LEU A 44 1.78 26.05 6.34
C LEU A 44 2.50 25.00 7.22
N LEU A 45 2.04 24.78 8.46
CA LEU A 45 2.57 23.68 9.28
C LEU A 45 2.31 22.32 8.62
N PHE A 46 1.24 22.17 7.85
CA PHE A 46 0.97 20.92 7.13
C PHE A 46 2.13 20.62 6.17
N LEU A 47 2.53 21.61 5.37
CA LEU A 47 3.65 21.44 4.44
C LEU A 47 4.91 21.03 5.17
N ARG A 48 5.30 21.74 6.23
CA ARG A 48 6.49 21.41 7.03
C ARG A 48 6.44 19.99 7.60
N ASP A 49 5.30 19.63 8.18
CA ASP A 49 5.11 18.39 8.93
C ASP A 49 5.04 17.16 8.00
N TRP A 50 4.50 17.33 6.79
CA TRP A 50 4.35 16.27 5.79
C TRP A 50 5.50 16.21 4.79
N LEU A 51 6.28 17.28 4.65
CA LEU A 51 7.43 17.35 3.74
C LEU A 51 8.34 16.11 3.83
N PRO A 52 8.73 15.59 5.02
CA PRO A 52 9.63 14.43 5.08
C PRO A 52 9.06 13.18 4.40
N ILE A 53 7.79 12.85 4.66
CA ILE A 53 7.17 11.67 4.03
C ILE A 53 6.93 11.92 2.54
N SER A 54 6.55 13.14 2.17
CA SER A 54 6.34 13.49 0.76
C SER A 54 7.61 13.38 -0.05
N LEU A 55 8.73 13.93 0.47
CA LEU A 55 10.04 13.79 -0.16
C LEU A 55 10.49 12.33 -0.23
N LEU A 56 10.23 11.52 0.80
CA LEU A 56 10.55 10.10 0.77
C LEU A 56 9.78 9.36 -0.33
N LEU A 57 8.47 9.62 -0.47
CA LEU A 57 7.65 8.97 -1.51
C LEU A 57 7.99 9.49 -2.91
N VAL A 58 8.39 10.75 -3.05
CA VAL A 58 8.92 11.28 -4.31
C VAL A 58 10.27 10.66 -4.65
N LEU A 59 11.18 10.55 -3.67
CA LEU A 59 12.47 9.90 -3.85
C LEU A 59 12.27 8.44 -4.25
N TYR A 60 11.36 7.75 -3.57
CA TYR A 60 10.92 6.41 -3.95
C TYR A 60 10.50 6.38 -5.42
N ASN A 61 9.62 7.30 -5.83
CA ASN A 61 9.15 7.36 -7.20
C ASN A 61 10.26 7.59 -8.23
N ILE A 62 11.21 8.48 -7.93
CA ILE A 62 12.35 8.80 -8.80
C ILE A 62 13.34 7.63 -8.85
N SER A 63 13.63 7.01 -7.70
CA SER A 63 14.56 5.88 -7.63
C SER A 63 14.14 4.72 -8.51
N ARG A 64 12.83 4.51 -8.70
CA ARG A 64 12.31 3.47 -9.58
C ARG A 64 12.85 3.60 -11.00
N GLY A 65 12.83 4.80 -11.58
CA GLY A 65 13.27 5.02 -12.96
C GLY A 65 14.77 4.81 -13.21
N TYR A 66 15.58 4.65 -12.16
CA TYR A 66 17.02 4.39 -12.26
C TYR A 66 17.42 2.97 -11.84
N ALA A 67 16.55 2.26 -11.10
CA ALA A 67 16.86 0.96 -10.52
C ALA A 67 16.61 -0.22 -11.46
N ASP A 68 15.77 -0.04 -12.49
CA ASP A 68 15.30 -1.13 -13.36
C ASP A 68 16.42 -1.80 -14.20
N ASP A 69 17.61 -1.17 -14.31
CA ASP A 69 18.74 -1.69 -15.10
C ASP A 69 19.94 -2.20 -14.26
N LEU A 70 19.87 -2.15 -12.92
CA LEU A 70 21.06 -2.35 -12.07
C LEU A 70 21.27 -3.79 -11.59
N PHE A 71 20.20 -4.57 -11.39
CA PHE A 71 20.28 -5.92 -10.83
C PHE A 71 19.18 -6.83 -11.38
N ASP A 72 19.51 -8.12 -11.58
CA ASP A 72 18.52 -9.14 -11.89
C ASP A 72 17.54 -9.32 -10.73
N ALA A 73 16.25 -9.43 -11.06
CA ALA A 73 15.22 -9.67 -10.06
C ALA A 73 15.33 -11.10 -9.49
N HIS A 74 15.22 -11.20 -8.17
CA HIS A 74 15.02 -12.48 -7.51
C HIS A 74 13.61 -12.97 -7.83
N VAL A 75 13.47 -14.22 -8.26
CA VAL A 75 12.18 -14.83 -8.63
C VAL A 75 11.90 -16.07 -7.79
N TYR A 76 12.78 -17.07 -7.89
CA TYR A 76 12.60 -18.38 -7.26
C TYR A 76 12.51 -18.40 -5.74
N PRO A 77 13.21 -17.54 -4.96
CA PRO A 77 13.12 -17.60 -3.50
C PRO A 77 11.70 -17.45 -2.97
N MET A 78 10.89 -16.57 -3.58
CA MET A 78 9.51 -16.36 -3.14
C MET A 78 8.59 -17.51 -3.55
N ILE A 79 8.77 -18.02 -4.79
CA ILE A 79 8.04 -19.18 -5.30
C ILE A 79 8.26 -20.38 -4.38
N HIS A 80 9.52 -20.75 -4.13
CA HIS A 80 9.85 -21.91 -3.30
C HIS A 80 9.40 -21.73 -1.84
N ALA A 81 9.42 -20.50 -1.31
CA ALA A 81 8.91 -20.23 0.03
C ALA A 81 7.40 -20.49 0.10
N ASP A 82 6.63 -19.98 -0.86
CA ASP A 82 5.18 -20.18 -0.93
C ASP A 82 4.80 -21.65 -1.19
N GLU A 83 5.48 -22.33 -2.11
CA GLU A 83 5.31 -23.77 -2.35
C GLU A 83 5.66 -24.60 -1.11
N GLY A 84 6.76 -24.26 -0.42
CA GLY A 84 7.15 -24.94 0.82
C GLY A 84 6.14 -24.75 1.95
N MET A 85 5.53 -23.56 2.06
CA MET A 85 4.56 -23.25 3.11
C MET A 85 3.14 -23.77 2.81
N PHE A 86 2.71 -23.71 1.55
CA PHE A 86 1.32 -23.92 1.16
C PHE A 86 1.11 -24.99 0.11
N GLY A 87 2.17 -25.50 -0.53
CA GLY A 87 2.12 -26.54 -1.57
C GLY A 87 1.33 -27.77 -1.15
N TRP A 88 1.39 -28.16 0.13
CA TRP A 88 0.62 -29.28 0.66
C TRP A 88 -0.91 -29.09 0.57
N ALA A 89 -1.40 -27.84 0.56
CA ALA A 89 -2.80 -27.49 0.47
C ALA A 89 -3.23 -27.10 -0.96
N THR A 90 -2.29 -26.61 -1.77
CA THR A 90 -2.54 -26.09 -3.13
C THR A 90 -2.18 -27.09 -4.23
N GLY A 91 -1.77 -28.32 -3.88
CA GLY A 91 -1.36 -29.34 -4.85
C GLY A 91 0.02 -29.09 -5.47
N GLY A 92 0.92 -28.47 -4.71
CA GLY A 92 2.29 -28.13 -5.12
C GLY A 92 2.44 -26.76 -5.77
N LYS A 93 1.36 -26.00 -5.92
CA LYS A 93 1.36 -24.68 -6.59
C LYS A 93 1.54 -23.54 -5.59
N VAL A 94 1.97 -22.37 -6.06
CA VAL A 94 1.89 -21.15 -5.25
C VAL A 94 0.42 -20.75 -4.99
N PRO A 95 0.09 -20.15 -3.83
CA PRO A 95 -1.27 -19.73 -3.49
C PRO A 95 -1.95 -18.84 -4.53
N THR A 96 -1.20 -17.95 -5.19
CA THR A 96 -1.73 -17.09 -6.25
C THR A 96 -2.33 -17.90 -7.40
N VAL A 97 -1.57 -18.88 -7.92
CA VAL A 97 -2.04 -19.75 -9.01
C VAL A 97 -3.28 -20.51 -8.57
N TRP A 98 -3.22 -21.13 -7.39
CA TRP A 98 -4.37 -21.87 -6.85
C TRP A 98 -5.61 -20.98 -6.72
N LEU A 99 -5.47 -19.76 -6.20
CA LEU A 99 -6.60 -18.84 -6.05
C LEU A 99 -7.20 -18.42 -7.40
N GLN A 100 -6.37 -18.12 -8.41
CA GLN A 100 -6.89 -17.73 -9.72
C GLN A 100 -7.57 -18.89 -10.44
N GLU A 101 -7.03 -20.10 -10.36
CA GLU A 101 -7.66 -21.30 -10.94
C GLU A 101 -9.06 -21.59 -10.36
N HIS A 102 -9.30 -21.23 -9.10
CA HIS A 102 -10.56 -21.54 -8.41
C HIS A 102 -11.55 -20.38 -8.37
N LEU A 103 -11.08 -19.13 -8.38
CA LEU A 103 -11.92 -17.96 -8.12
C LEU A 103 -11.95 -16.94 -9.25
N TYR A 104 -11.05 -17.03 -10.23
CA TYR A 104 -10.99 -16.10 -11.35
C TYR A 104 -11.49 -16.75 -12.64
N HIS A 105 -12.28 -16.00 -13.40
CA HIS A 105 -12.86 -16.44 -14.66
C HIS A 105 -12.55 -15.41 -15.75
N ALA A 106 -11.60 -15.74 -16.61
CA ALA A 106 -11.19 -14.85 -17.70
C ALA A 106 -12.40 -14.43 -18.55
N GLY A 107 -12.51 -13.12 -18.80
CA GLY A 107 -13.61 -12.53 -19.58
C GLY A 107 -14.92 -12.31 -18.81
N HIS A 108 -15.02 -12.70 -17.54
CA HIS A 108 -16.20 -12.43 -16.71
C HIS A 108 -15.82 -11.90 -15.33
N VAL A 109 -15.94 -10.59 -15.15
CA VAL A 109 -15.64 -9.91 -13.87
C VAL A 109 -16.68 -10.27 -12.82
N GLN A 110 -16.22 -10.88 -11.72
CA GLN A 110 -17.09 -11.29 -10.62
C GLN A 110 -17.39 -10.11 -9.67
N TRP A 111 -18.52 -10.16 -8.96
CA TRP A 111 -18.92 -9.06 -8.07
C TRP A 111 -17.92 -8.82 -6.93
N TRP A 112 -17.24 -9.87 -6.46
CA TRP A 112 -16.22 -9.75 -5.40
C TRP A 112 -14.94 -9.09 -5.90
N GLU A 113 -14.67 -9.07 -7.21
CA GLU A 113 -13.52 -8.34 -7.77
C GLU A 113 -13.66 -6.83 -7.54
N VAL A 114 -14.88 -6.32 -7.41
CA VAL A 114 -15.13 -4.94 -6.94
C VAL A 114 -14.57 -4.73 -5.54
N VAL A 115 -14.79 -5.69 -4.63
CA VAL A 115 -14.27 -5.63 -3.25
C VAL A 115 -12.75 -5.72 -3.25
N VAL A 116 -12.17 -6.62 -4.07
CA VAL A 116 -10.72 -6.75 -4.27
C VAL A 116 -10.14 -5.41 -4.72
N SER A 117 -10.69 -4.78 -5.74
CA SER A 117 -10.20 -3.48 -6.23
C SER A 117 -10.38 -2.34 -5.22
N LEU A 118 -11.48 -2.34 -4.45
CA LEU A 118 -11.70 -1.35 -3.39
C LEU A 118 -10.68 -1.50 -2.25
N VAL A 119 -10.41 -2.74 -1.82
CA VAL A 119 -9.39 -3.03 -0.81
C VAL A 119 -8.01 -2.68 -1.33
N TYR A 120 -7.70 -3.01 -2.58
CA TYR A 120 -6.44 -2.64 -3.21
C TYR A 120 -6.23 -1.12 -3.19
N VAL A 121 -7.21 -0.35 -3.68
CA VAL A 121 -7.12 1.12 -3.74
C VAL A 121 -7.12 1.77 -2.35
N SER A 122 -7.68 1.12 -1.32
CA SER A 122 -7.63 1.66 0.03
C SER A 122 -6.21 1.83 0.55
N HIS A 123 -5.22 1.13 -0.02
CA HIS A 123 -3.80 1.36 0.26
C HIS A 123 -3.40 2.84 0.13
N PHE A 124 -3.79 3.48 -0.97
CA PHE A 124 -3.42 4.87 -1.29
C PHE A 124 -4.11 5.89 -0.39
N LEU A 125 -5.21 5.51 0.26
CA LEU A 125 -6.04 6.44 1.02
C LEU A 125 -5.99 6.21 2.53
N ALA A 126 -5.91 4.97 2.99
CA ALA A 126 -6.11 4.62 4.40
C ALA A 126 -5.06 5.27 5.31
N VAL A 127 -3.77 5.05 5.03
CA VAL A 127 -2.67 5.57 5.86
C VAL A 127 -2.57 7.10 5.78
N PRO A 128 -2.62 7.75 4.61
CA PRO A 128 -2.64 9.20 4.53
C PRO A 128 -3.85 9.82 5.25
N THR A 129 -5.04 9.21 5.11
CA THR A 129 -6.26 9.68 5.82
C THR A 129 -6.10 9.59 7.33
N ILE A 130 -5.59 8.47 7.85
CA ILE A 130 -5.28 8.33 9.29
C ILE A 130 -4.29 9.41 9.72
N GLY A 131 -3.23 9.63 8.94
CA GLY A 131 -2.26 10.69 9.18
C GLY A 131 -2.94 12.06 9.28
N VAL A 132 -3.80 12.43 8.34
CA VAL A 132 -4.52 13.72 8.36
C VAL A 132 -5.44 13.82 9.57
N LEU A 133 -6.21 12.78 9.88
CA LEU A 133 -7.12 12.77 11.03
C LEU A 133 -6.36 12.94 12.35
N LEU A 134 -5.22 12.26 12.51
CA LEU A 134 -4.36 12.43 13.67
C LEU A 134 -3.70 13.82 13.69
N TRP A 135 -3.27 14.35 12.54
CA TRP A 135 -2.68 15.69 12.45
C TRP A 135 -3.69 16.77 12.86
N VAL A 136 -4.95 16.62 12.46
CA VAL A 136 -6.03 17.54 12.80
C VAL A 136 -6.40 17.43 14.28
N ARG A 137 -6.53 16.21 14.82
CA ARG A 137 -7.13 15.99 16.16
C ARG A 137 -6.14 15.75 17.29
N ARG A 138 -5.00 15.09 17.04
CA ARG A 138 -4.06 14.61 18.07
C ARG A 138 -2.61 14.63 17.57
N ARG A 139 -1.98 15.80 17.59
CA ARG A 139 -0.61 16.03 17.09
C ARG A 139 0.45 15.10 17.67
N GLU A 140 0.34 14.73 18.95
CA GLU A 140 1.28 13.76 19.55
C GLU A 140 1.13 12.36 18.92
N GLN A 141 -0.10 11.89 18.74
CA GLN A 141 -0.36 10.60 18.09
C GLN A 141 0.03 10.62 16.62
N TRP A 142 -0.20 11.74 15.93
CA TRP A 142 0.28 11.96 14.56
C TRP A 142 1.79 11.75 14.46
N ALA A 143 2.59 12.40 15.32
CA ALA A 143 4.04 12.26 15.27
C ALA A 143 4.49 10.81 15.49
N ARG A 144 3.82 10.09 16.42
CA ARG A 144 4.08 8.65 16.66
C ARG A 144 3.73 7.79 15.45
N PHE A 145 2.61 8.07 14.80
CA PHE A 145 2.18 7.36 13.59
C PHE A 145 3.13 7.63 12.42
N MET A 146 3.46 8.90 12.17
CA MET A 146 4.36 9.31 11.09
C MET A 146 5.76 8.75 11.23
N ARG A 147 6.32 8.68 12.45
CA ARG A 147 7.62 8.02 12.68
C ARG A 147 7.61 6.57 12.21
N ARG A 148 6.57 5.82 12.54
CA ARG A 148 6.43 4.41 12.15
C ARG A 148 6.25 4.28 10.65
N TRP A 149 5.37 5.10 10.06
CA TRP A 149 5.15 5.08 8.61
C TRP A 149 6.41 5.46 7.82
N PHE A 150 7.11 6.51 8.25
CA PHE A 150 8.36 6.94 7.65
C PHE A 150 9.44 5.85 7.75
N THR A 151 9.69 5.32 8.96
CA THR A 151 10.69 4.26 9.16
C THR A 151 10.36 3.01 8.35
N LEU A 152 9.09 2.60 8.30
CA LEU A 152 8.65 1.45 7.51
C LEU A 152 8.86 1.67 6.00
N SER A 153 8.60 2.88 5.52
CA SER A 153 8.77 3.25 4.11
C SER A 153 10.26 3.30 3.72
N VAL A 154 11.12 3.84 4.59
CA VAL A 154 12.58 3.82 4.40
C VAL A 154 13.09 2.37 4.38
N ALA A 155 12.65 1.53 5.32
CA ALA A 155 13.06 0.14 5.36
C ALA A 155 12.64 -0.61 4.08
N GLY A 156 11.40 -0.42 3.62
CA GLY A 156 10.93 -0.99 2.35
C GLY A 156 11.72 -0.51 1.14
N LEU A 157 11.97 0.81 1.04
CA LEU A 157 12.77 1.39 -0.05
C LEU A 157 14.19 0.80 -0.10
N ILE A 158 14.87 0.70 1.05
CA ILE A 158 16.19 0.08 1.14
C ILE A 158 16.13 -1.36 0.64
N THR A 159 15.12 -2.14 1.05
CA THR A 159 15.00 -3.53 0.63
C THR A 159 14.73 -3.68 -0.85
N TYR A 160 13.90 -2.83 -1.47
CA TYR A 160 13.67 -2.89 -2.92
C TYR A 160 14.95 -2.62 -3.73
N PHE A 161 15.84 -1.77 -3.23
CA PHE A 161 17.14 -1.55 -3.86
C PHE A 161 18.11 -2.72 -3.68
N LEU A 162 18.13 -3.33 -2.49
CA LEU A 162 19.07 -4.41 -2.16
C LEU A 162 18.59 -5.78 -2.63
N TYR A 163 17.28 -5.93 -2.81
CA TYR A 163 16.61 -7.18 -3.10
C TYR A 163 15.41 -6.91 -4.03
N PRO A 164 15.65 -6.62 -5.33
CA PRO A 164 14.58 -6.60 -6.31
C PRO A 164 13.95 -8.00 -6.36
N ALA A 165 12.65 -8.09 -6.13
CA ALA A 165 11.88 -9.32 -6.05
C ALA A 165 10.71 -9.25 -7.02
N ALA A 166 10.64 -10.22 -7.94
CA ALA A 166 9.58 -10.30 -8.92
C ALA A 166 8.26 -10.78 -8.29
N PRO A 167 7.12 -10.15 -8.63
CA PRO A 167 5.79 -10.60 -8.25
C PRO A 167 5.29 -11.78 -9.11
N PRO A 168 4.20 -12.46 -8.70
CA PRO A 168 3.62 -13.58 -9.45
C PRO A 168 3.25 -13.28 -10.91
N TRP A 169 2.58 -12.15 -11.18
CA TRP A 169 2.20 -11.79 -12.56
C TRP A 169 3.43 -11.64 -13.47
N TRP A 170 4.52 -11.05 -12.95
CA TRP A 170 5.76 -10.86 -13.69
C TRP A 170 6.45 -12.20 -13.92
N ALA A 171 6.53 -13.04 -12.88
CA ALA A 171 7.13 -14.38 -12.99
C ALA A 171 6.39 -15.23 -14.04
N SER A 172 5.06 -15.13 -14.11
CA SER A 172 4.25 -15.76 -15.16
C SER A 172 4.56 -15.21 -16.55
N GLU A 173 4.57 -13.88 -16.72
CA GLU A 173 4.79 -13.22 -18.02
C GLU A 173 6.15 -13.60 -18.63
N TYR A 174 7.18 -13.74 -17.80
CA TYR A 174 8.53 -14.10 -18.21
C TYR A 174 8.82 -15.62 -18.15
N GLY A 175 7.77 -16.45 -18.06
CA GLY A 175 7.86 -17.91 -18.13
C GLY A 175 8.63 -18.56 -16.97
N GLN A 176 8.73 -17.88 -15.83
CA GLN A 176 9.35 -18.39 -14.60
C GLN A 176 8.34 -19.15 -13.72
N LEU A 177 7.04 -18.96 -13.95
CA LEU A 177 5.97 -19.81 -13.42
C LEU A 177 5.40 -20.69 -14.56
N PRO A 178 5.09 -21.98 -14.29
CA PRO A 178 4.54 -22.86 -15.31
C PRO A 178 3.07 -22.53 -15.63
N GLU A 179 2.30 -22.07 -14.65
CA GLU A 179 0.92 -21.60 -14.85
C GLU A 179 0.83 -20.10 -15.12
N HIS A 180 -0.19 -19.73 -15.90
CA HIS A 180 -0.48 -18.32 -16.20
C HIS A 180 -1.14 -17.62 -15.01
N VAL A 181 -0.66 -16.41 -14.69
CA VAL A 181 -1.20 -15.55 -13.64
C VAL A 181 -1.54 -14.19 -14.24
N ASP A 182 -2.81 -13.79 -14.13
CA ASP A 182 -3.25 -12.46 -14.56
C ASP A 182 -3.07 -11.43 -13.44
N ARG A 183 -2.67 -10.21 -13.81
CA ARG A 183 -2.66 -9.06 -12.91
C ARG A 183 -4.04 -8.40 -12.87
N ILE A 184 -4.84 -8.69 -11.85
CA ILE A 184 -6.28 -8.35 -11.82
C ILE A 184 -6.70 -7.41 -10.69
N SER A 185 -5.75 -6.67 -10.09
CA SER A 185 -6.02 -5.82 -8.91
C SER A 185 -7.07 -4.73 -9.16
N THR A 186 -7.31 -4.35 -10.40
CA THR A 186 -8.22 -3.29 -10.84
C THR A 186 -9.40 -3.78 -11.68
N ASN A 187 -9.56 -5.09 -11.88
CA ASN A 187 -10.63 -5.65 -12.71
C ASN A 187 -12.04 -5.24 -12.23
N GLY A 188 -12.21 -5.04 -10.92
CA GLY A 188 -13.49 -4.66 -10.32
C GLY A 188 -14.09 -3.35 -10.85
N TRP A 189 -13.29 -2.44 -11.42
CA TRP A 189 -13.80 -1.20 -12.01
C TRP A 189 -14.67 -1.44 -13.24
N ASN A 190 -14.38 -2.50 -14.00
CA ASN A 190 -15.16 -2.89 -15.18
C ASN A 190 -16.56 -3.37 -14.78
N ALA A 191 -16.69 -4.10 -13.66
CA ALA A 191 -17.98 -4.58 -13.16
C ALA A 191 -18.94 -3.44 -12.76
N ILE A 192 -18.43 -2.27 -12.38
CA ILE A 192 -19.25 -1.10 -12.00
C ILE A 192 -19.32 -0.02 -13.10
N GLY A 193 -18.93 -0.36 -14.33
CA GLY A 193 -19.03 0.54 -15.48
C GLY A 193 -18.01 1.67 -15.50
N LEU A 194 -17.03 1.67 -14.59
CA LEU A 194 -15.97 2.68 -14.47
C LEU A 194 -14.75 2.33 -15.32
N HIS A 195 -14.96 1.90 -16.56
CA HIS A 195 -13.90 1.49 -17.50
C HIS A 195 -12.82 2.56 -17.67
N SER A 196 -13.22 3.85 -17.77
CA SER A 196 -12.25 4.95 -17.88
C SER A 196 -11.42 5.13 -16.62
N ALA A 197 -12.01 4.97 -15.42
CA ALA A 197 -11.27 5.10 -14.17
C ALA A 197 -10.34 3.90 -13.95
N GLY A 198 -10.78 2.70 -14.31
CA GLY A 198 -9.96 1.48 -14.30
C GLY A 198 -8.77 1.59 -15.26
N ASN A 199 -8.98 2.09 -16.47
CA ASN A 199 -7.90 2.27 -17.45
C ASN A 199 -6.92 3.36 -17.04
N THR A 200 -7.39 4.48 -16.46
CA THR A 200 -6.50 5.52 -15.93
C THR A 200 -5.72 5.00 -14.73
N LEU A 201 -6.34 4.26 -13.80
CA LEU A 201 -5.63 3.65 -12.67
C LEU A 201 -4.61 2.61 -13.12
N ASN A 202 -4.96 1.74 -14.08
CA ASN A 202 -4.03 0.77 -14.65
C ASN A 202 -2.87 1.45 -15.36
N ALA A 203 -3.12 2.45 -16.21
CA ALA A 203 -2.05 3.19 -16.89
C ALA A 203 -1.11 3.87 -15.88
N LEU A 204 -1.68 4.46 -14.84
CA LEU A 204 -0.93 5.07 -13.74
C LEU A 204 -0.17 4.05 -12.89
N GLN A 205 -0.68 2.83 -12.72
CA GLN A 205 0.02 1.74 -12.04
C GLN A 205 1.12 1.14 -12.91
N VAL A 206 0.90 0.98 -14.21
CA VAL A 206 1.93 0.51 -15.14
C VAL A 206 3.07 1.52 -15.25
N GLU A 207 2.76 2.83 -15.27
CA GLU A 207 3.79 3.89 -15.21
C GLU A 207 4.45 4.05 -13.83
N ALA A 208 3.78 3.68 -12.73
CA ALA A 208 4.29 3.84 -11.36
C ALA A 208 4.83 2.55 -10.72
N SER A 209 4.59 1.36 -11.27
CA SER A 209 5.03 0.09 -10.69
C SER A 209 6.46 -0.18 -11.13
N ASN A 210 7.41 -0.22 -10.19
CA ASN A 210 8.63 -0.98 -10.43
C ASN A 210 8.18 -2.45 -10.54
N PRO A 211 8.41 -3.12 -11.68
CA PRO A 211 7.86 -4.45 -11.91
C PRO A 211 8.41 -5.50 -10.94
N VAL A 212 9.51 -5.20 -10.23
CA VAL A 212 10.26 -6.14 -9.38
C VAL A 212 10.47 -5.62 -7.95
N ALA A 213 9.49 -4.88 -7.42
CA ALA A 213 9.48 -4.41 -6.02
C ALA A 213 8.44 -5.15 -5.15
N ALA A 214 8.36 -6.49 -5.27
CA ALA A 214 7.35 -7.27 -4.56
C ALA A 214 7.64 -7.40 -3.04
N MET A 215 8.91 -7.58 -2.65
CA MET A 215 9.27 -7.90 -1.26
C MET A 215 10.03 -6.75 -0.57
N PRO A 216 9.57 -6.27 0.61
CA PRO A 216 8.35 -6.65 1.33
C PRO A 216 7.10 -6.04 0.69
N SER A 217 5.92 -6.64 0.93
CA SER A 217 4.65 -6.03 0.53
C SER A 217 4.33 -4.81 1.40
N LEU A 218 4.55 -3.60 0.88
CA LEU A 218 4.19 -2.35 1.56
C LEU A 218 2.66 -2.17 1.66
N HIS A 219 1.89 -2.75 0.75
CA HIS A 219 0.43 -2.75 0.81
C HIS A 219 -0.10 -3.36 2.11
N THR A 220 0.31 -4.60 2.39
CA THR A 220 -0.07 -5.29 3.63
C THR A 220 0.66 -4.74 4.85
N ALA A 221 1.90 -4.28 4.72
CA ALA A 221 2.62 -3.64 5.82
C ALA A 221 1.92 -2.36 6.28
N TYR A 222 1.47 -1.50 5.36
CA TYR A 222 0.73 -0.28 5.71
C TYR A 222 -0.65 -0.59 6.30
N ALA A 223 -1.37 -1.58 5.75
CA ALA A 223 -2.65 -2.02 6.31
C ALA A 223 -2.49 -2.54 7.76
N MET A 224 -1.48 -3.39 7.99
CA MET A 224 -1.17 -3.93 9.31
C MET A 224 -0.66 -2.84 10.26
N MET A 225 0.21 -1.94 9.81
CA MET A 225 0.71 -0.80 10.60
C MET A 225 -0.44 0.07 11.10
N ALA A 226 -1.40 0.40 10.22
CA ALA A 226 -2.59 1.17 10.58
C ALA A 226 -3.38 0.48 11.70
N VAL A 227 -3.65 -0.81 11.56
CA VAL A 227 -4.39 -1.58 12.57
C VAL A 227 -3.60 -1.71 13.87
N ALA A 228 -2.33 -2.13 13.81
CA ALA A 228 -1.46 -2.32 14.96
C ALA A 228 -1.30 -1.04 15.79
N PHE A 229 -1.32 0.14 15.14
CA PHE A 229 -1.28 1.41 15.84
C PHE A 229 -2.50 1.63 16.75
N PHE A 230 -3.69 1.23 16.31
CA PHE A 230 -4.94 1.43 17.03
C PHE A 230 -5.38 0.25 17.90
N LEU A 231 -4.86 -0.96 17.68
CA LEU A 231 -5.21 -2.16 18.47
C LEU A 231 -5.16 -1.94 19.99
N PRO A 232 -4.13 -1.28 20.58
CA PRO A 232 -4.08 -1.02 22.02
C PRO A 232 -5.12 -0.01 22.52
N MET A 233 -5.76 0.73 21.61
CA MET A 233 -6.74 1.79 21.91
C MET A 233 -8.19 1.29 21.79
N VAL A 234 -8.39 0.06 21.34
CA VAL A 234 -9.70 -0.52 21.04
C VAL A 234 -9.94 -1.76 21.89
N ALA A 235 -11.17 -1.96 22.36
CA ALA A 235 -11.55 -3.14 23.16
C ALA A 235 -11.30 -4.44 22.38
N LYS A 236 -10.78 -5.47 23.06
CA LYS A 236 -10.37 -6.76 22.47
C LYS A 236 -11.44 -7.45 21.62
N ARG A 237 -12.72 -7.27 21.96
CA ARG A 237 -13.86 -7.82 21.19
C ARG A 237 -13.91 -7.33 19.73
N TRP A 238 -13.32 -6.17 19.43
CA TRP A 238 -13.28 -5.60 18.08
C TRP A 238 -12.00 -5.94 17.32
N TRP A 239 -11.02 -6.60 17.96
CA TRP A 239 -9.78 -6.99 17.28
C TRP A 239 -10.00 -7.80 16.00
N PRO A 240 -10.92 -8.79 15.95
CA PRO A 240 -11.19 -9.52 14.72
C PRO A 240 -11.62 -8.62 13.56
N LEU A 241 -12.47 -7.62 13.84
CA LEU A 241 -12.93 -6.67 12.83
C LEU A 241 -11.79 -5.79 12.30
N LEU A 242 -10.91 -5.33 13.19
CA LEU A 242 -9.75 -4.53 12.78
C LEU A 242 -8.76 -5.39 11.96
N LEU A 243 -8.46 -6.60 12.42
CA LEU A 243 -7.54 -7.52 11.75
C LEU A 243 -8.09 -8.07 10.43
N ALA A 244 -9.41 -8.03 10.21
CA ALA A 244 -10.00 -8.37 8.93
C ALA A 244 -9.47 -7.50 7.78
N TYR A 245 -9.09 -6.23 8.04
CA TYR A 245 -8.56 -5.34 7.01
C TYR A 245 -7.21 -5.81 6.42
N PRO A 246 -6.13 -6.00 7.20
CA PRO A 246 -4.87 -6.50 6.66
C PRO A 246 -5.00 -7.92 6.07
N VAL A 247 -5.90 -8.76 6.60
CA VAL A 247 -6.18 -10.09 6.02
C VAL A 247 -6.86 -9.96 4.66
N ALA A 248 -7.84 -9.07 4.52
CA ALA A 248 -8.48 -8.79 3.24
C ALA A 248 -7.49 -8.21 2.23
N MET A 249 -6.58 -7.34 2.66
CA MET A 249 -5.48 -6.84 1.82
C MET A 249 -4.55 -7.98 1.38
N THR A 250 -4.18 -8.90 2.28
CA THR A 250 -3.40 -10.09 1.92
C THR A 250 -4.10 -10.92 0.86
N PHE A 251 -5.37 -11.27 1.08
CA PHE A 251 -6.15 -12.01 0.08
C PHE A 251 -6.17 -11.27 -1.26
N THR A 252 -6.47 -9.97 -1.23
CA THR A 252 -6.53 -9.11 -2.42
C THR A 252 -5.26 -9.20 -3.26
N LEU A 253 -4.08 -9.04 -2.65
CA LEU A 253 -2.82 -9.02 -3.39
C LEU A 253 -2.39 -10.39 -3.91
N VAL A 254 -2.61 -11.45 -3.12
CA VAL A 254 -2.24 -12.81 -3.53
C VAL A 254 -3.17 -13.29 -4.64
N TYR A 255 -4.48 -13.05 -4.51
CA TYR A 255 -5.46 -13.37 -5.56
C TYR A 255 -5.22 -12.58 -6.84
N SER A 256 -4.89 -11.29 -6.72
CA SER A 256 -4.71 -10.42 -7.89
C SER A 256 -3.35 -10.56 -8.59
N GLY A 257 -2.49 -11.46 -8.12
CA GLY A 257 -1.19 -11.71 -8.72
C GLY A 257 -0.10 -10.71 -8.34
N GLU A 258 -0.39 -9.74 -7.45
CA GLU A 258 0.53 -8.65 -7.09
C GLU A 258 1.65 -9.10 -6.15
N HIS A 259 1.40 -10.07 -5.26
CA HIS A 259 2.38 -10.53 -4.27
C HIS A 259 2.23 -12.00 -3.92
N TYR A 260 3.36 -12.63 -3.57
CA TYR A 260 3.38 -13.93 -2.88
C TYR A 260 3.01 -13.77 -1.40
N VAL A 261 2.64 -14.86 -0.73
CA VAL A 261 2.33 -14.83 0.70
C VAL A 261 3.57 -14.50 1.53
N ILE A 262 4.75 -14.98 1.14
CA ILE A 262 6.01 -14.63 1.82
C ILE A 262 6.27 -13.12 1.84
N ASP A 263 5.98 -12.40 0.75
CA ASP A 263 6.15 -10.94 0.66
C ASP A 263 5.32 -10.23 1.75
N VAL A 264 4.11 -10.75 1.99
CA VAL A 264 3.18 -10.28 3.02
C VAL A 264 3.72 -10.55 4.42
N LEU A 265 4.20 -11.77 4.68
CA LEU A 265 4.74 -12.15 5.98
C LEU A 265 5.97 -11.31 6.35
N VAL A 266 6.88 -11.08 5.38
CA VAL A 266 8.03 -10.21 5.56
C VAL A 266 7.58 -8.76 5.82
N GLY A 267 6.56 -8.27 5.10
CA GLY A 267 5.96 -6.97 5.37
C GLY A 267 5.41 -6.83 6.79
N TRP A 268 4.72 -7.86 7.32
CA TRP A 268 4.24 -7.87 8.70
C TRP A 268 5.37 -7.96 9.73
N ALA A 269 6.44 -8.72 9.42
CA ALA A 269 7.64 -8.75 10.25
C ALA A 269 8.30 -7.37 10.33
N TYR A 270 8.32 -6.61 9.23
CA TYR A 270 8.81 -5.23 9.21
C TYR A 270 7.95 -4.32 10.10
N VAL A 271 6.63 -4.47 10.08
CA VAL A 271 5.75 -3.72 10.99
C VAL A 271 6.10 -4.03 12.45
N ALA A 272 6.25 -5.31 12.82
CA ALA A 272 6.62 -5.69 14.19
C ALA A 272 7.97 -5.08 14.60
N ALA A 273 8.99 -5.19 13.73
CA ALA A 273 10.32 -4.62 13.97
C ALA A 273 10.27 -3.10 14.13
N VAL A 274 9.56 -2.39 13.25
CA VAL A 274 9.40 -0.92 13.33
C VAL A 274 8.70 -0.51 14.61
N PHE A 275 7.62 -1.19 15.00
CA PHE A 275 6.91 -0.88 16.24
C PHE A 275 7.79 -1.08 17.47
N LEU A 276 8.62 -2.13 17.48
CA LEU A 276 9.58 -2.39 18.53
C LEU A 276 10.67 -1.32 18.58
N ILE A 277 11.39 -1.13 17.48
CA ILE A 277 12.55 -0.21 17.40
C ILE A 277 12.13 1.24 17.68
N VAL A 278 11.10 1.73 16.99
CA VAL A 278 10.60 3.10 17.19
C VAL A 278 10.00 3.25 18.58
N GLY A 279 9.32 2.22 19.09
CA GLY A 279 8.76 2.22 20.45
C GLY A 279 9.82 2.29 21.53
N LEU A 280 10.93 1.57 21.39
CA LEU A 280 12.08 1.61 22.30
C LEU A 280 12.77 2.97 22.24
N ALA A 281 13.02 3.50 21.05
CA ALA A 281 13.61 4.83 20.87
C ALA A 281 12.74 5.93 21.51
N GLU A 282 11.41 5.88 21.33
CA GLU A 282 10.48 6.83 21.95
C GLU A 282 10.52 6.78 23.49
N ARG A 283 10.69 5.59 24.08
CA ARG A 283 10.82 5.42 25.54
C ARG A 283 12.15 5.93 26.05
N TYR A 284 13.25 5.62 25.36
CA TYR A 284 14.59 6.05 25.72
C TYR A 284 14.72 7.58 25.73
N VAL A 285 14.22 8.25 24.68
CA VAL A 285 14.22 9.73 24.61
C VAL A 285 13.39 10.37 25.74
N LYS A 286 12.33 9.71 26.20
CA LYS A 286 11.54 10.19 27.34
C LYS A 286 12.27 10.04 28.67
N LEU A 287 13.16 9.07 28.82
CA LEU A 287 13.95 8.87 30.04
C LEU A 287 15.11 9.87 30.15
N LEU A 288 15.57 10.42 29.03
CA LEU A 288 16.66 11.41 28.97
C LEU A 288 16.18 12.86 29.16
N ARG A 289 14.87 13.09 29.25
CA ARG A 289 14.25 14.41 29.48
C ARG A 289 13.71 14.50 30.89
#